data_AF-A0A075KFD3-F1
#
_entry.id   AF-A0A075KFD3-F1
#
_cell.length_a   1.000
_cell.length_b   1.000
_cell.length_c   1.000
_cell.angle_alpha   90.00
_cell.angle_beta   90.00
_cell.angle_gamma   90.00
#
_symmetry.space_group_name_H-M   'P 1'
#
loop_
_entity.id
_entity.type
_entity.pdbx_description
1 polymer ?
#
loop_
_entity_poly.entity_id
_entity_poly.type
_entity_poly.pdbx_seq_one_letter_code
_entity_poly.pdbx_strand_id
1 'polypeptide(L)'
;MTKHDVFQLEIGNTERSIEEIIGSIRKSDLPIVHIKQVPASSNKTSSGATIAIETATEAISAAELKQQLNEYGGCMYQVVSIIKS
;
A
#
# COMPACT_ATOMS: atom_id res chain seq x y z
N MET A 1 24.80 -2.24 -1.24
CA MET A 1 23.55 -2.57 -1.96
C MET A 1 22.42 -2.37 -0.98
N THR A 2 21.69 -1.27 -1.09
CA THR A 2 20.47 -1.06 -0.29
C THR A 2 19.45 -2.07 -0.78
N LYS A 3 19.01 -2.96 0.10
CA LYS A 3 17.98 -3.95 -0.23
C LYS A 3 16.63 -3.27 -0.02
N HIS A 4 15.74 -3.45 -0.99
CA HIS A 4 14.42 -2.85 -1.01
C HIS A 4 13.39 -3.96 -0.86
N ASP A 5 12.35 -3.73 -0.06
CA ASP A 5 11.23 -4.66 0.08
C ASP A 5 10.05 -4.19 -0.76
N VAL A 6 9.41 -5.15 -1.43
CA VAL A 6 8.20 -4.91 -2.22
C VAL A 6 7.00 -5.47 -1.47
N PHE A 7 6.00 -4.62 -1.29
CA PHE A 7 4.73 -4.95 -0.66
C PHE A 7 3.59 -4.78 -1.65
N GLN A 8 2.63 -5.69 -1.61
CA GLN A 8 1.36 -5.59 -2.32
C GLN A 8 0.25 -5.29 -1.32
N LEU A 9 -0.45 -4.20 -1.56
CA LEU A 9 -1.51 -3.68 -0.72
C LEU A 9 -2.84 -3.89 -1.41
N GLU A 10 -3.77 -4.44 -0.66
CA GLU A 10 -5.17 -4.48 -1.04
C GLU A 10 -5.90 -3.34 -0.38
N ILE A 11 -6.35 -2.39 -1.22
CA ILE A 11 -7.24 -1.31 -0.82
C ILE A 11 -8.66 -1.86 -0.91
N GLY A 12 -9.42 -1.74 0.18
CA GLY A 12 -10.81 -2.18 0.24
C GLY A 12 -11.77 -1.28 -0.54
N ASN A 13 -13.05 -1.37 -0.22
CA ASN A 13 -14.09 -0.54 -0.84
C ASN A 13 -14.08 0.87 -0.22
N THR A 14 -13.29 1.77 -0.80
CA THR A 14 -13.17 3.16 -0.37
C THR A 14 -13.87 4.11 -1.34
N GLU A 15 -14.34 5.24 -0.81
CA GLU A 15 -14.93 6.34 -1.59
C GLU A 15 -13.87 7.14 -2.38
N ARG A 16 -12.58 6.90 -2.14
CA ARG A 16 -11.46 7.59 -2.79
C ARG A 16 -10.94 6.83 -4.00
N SER A 17 -10.51 7.60 -5.00
CA SER A 17 -9.88 7.01 -6.19
C SER A 17 -8.49 6.47 -5.84
N ILE A 18 -8.06 5.40 -6.50
CA ILE A 18 -6.72 4.81 -6.28
C ILE A 18 -5.61 5.81 -6.59
N GLU A 19 -5.81 6.68 -7.57
CA GLU A 19 -4.86 7.76 -7.89
C GLU A 19 -4.73 8.76 -6.74
N GLU A 20 -5.82 9.10 -6.05
CA GLU A 20 -5.78 9.95 -4.85
C GLU A 20 -5.01 9.26 -3.72
N ILE A 21 -5.26 7.97 -3.50
CA ILE A 21 -4.58 7.18 -2.47
C ILE A 21 -3.09 7.10 -2.77
N ILE A 22 -2.70 6.79 -4.01
CA ILE A 22 -1.30 6.77 -4.43
C ILE A 22 -0.67 8.15 -4.25
N GLY A 23 -1.35 9.22 -4.67
CA GLY A 23 -0.88 10.58 -4.52
C GLY A 23 -0.70 10.99 -3.06
N SER A 24 -1.59 10.51 -2.18
CA SER A 24 -1.53 10.75 -0.74
C SER A 24 -0.39 9.96 -0.09
N ILE A 25 -0.22 8.67 -0.42
CA ILE A 25 0.91 7.86 0.07
C ILE A 25 2.26 8.44 -0.38
N ARG A 26 2.36 8.98 -1.60
CA ARG A 26 3.58 9.67 -2.06
C ARG A 26 3.95 10.91 -1.24
N LYS A 27 2.97 11.54 -0.59
CA LYS A 27 3.17 12.70 0.29
C LYS A 27 3.38 12.31 1.75
N SER A 28 3.35 11.01 2.08
CA SER A 28 3.63 10.54 3.42
C SER A 28 5.14 10.54 3.69
N ASP A 29 5.53 10.67 4.95
CA ASP A 29 6.92 10.52 5.42
C ASP A 29 7.39 9.05 5.44
N LEU A 30 6.63 8.13 4.84
CA LEU A 30 7.00 6.73 4.76
C LEU A 30 8.21 6.56 3.84
N PRO A 31 9.10 5.61 4.14
CA PRO A 31 10.30 5.35 3.34
C PRO A 31 9.93 4.61 2.05
N ILE A 32 9.08 5.18 1.19
CA ILE A 32 8.58 4.60 -0.05
C ILE A 32 9.33 5.20 -1.23
N VAL A 33 9.98 4.35 -2.02
CA VAL A 33 10.75 4.77 -3.21
C VAL A 33 9.93 4.63 -4.49
N HIS A 34 9.11 3.59 -4.58
CA HIS A 34 8.21 3.40 -5.71
C HIS A 34 6.81 3.00 -5.25
N ILE A 35 5.81 3.48 -5.99
CA ILE A 35 4.42 3.11 -5.80
C ILE A 35 3.72 3.10 -7.16
N LYS A 36 3.03 1.99 -7.44
CA LYS A 36 2.24 1.81 -8.67
C LYS A 36 1.00 0.98 -8.40
N GLN A 37 -0.08 1.27 -9.11
CA GLN A 37 -1.21 0.36 -9.17
C GLN A 37 -0.80 -0.89 -9.97
N VAL A 38 -1.22 -2.06 -9.49
CA VAL A 38 -1.04 -3.32 -10.20
C VAL A 38 -2.40 -3.98 -10.41
N PRO A 39 -2.56 -4.85 -11.41
CA PRO A 39 -3.80 -5.59 -11.61
C PRO A 39 -4.22 -6.31 -10.33
N ALA A 40 -5.52 -6.41 -10.09
CA ALA A 40 -6.03 -7.29 -9.04
C ALA A 40 -5.52 -8.71 -9.29
N SER A 41 -4.90 -9.32 -8.27
CA SER A 41 -4.62 -10.75 -8.33
C SER A 41 -5.95 -11.49 -8.47
N SER A 42 -6.03 -12.50 -9.34
CA SER A 42 -7.27 -13.21 -9.69
C SER A 42 -7.99 -13.88 -8.50
N ASN A 43 -7.38 -13.85 -7.31
CA ASN A 43 -7.90 -14.41 -6.06
C ASN A 43 -8.55 -13.37 -5.11
N LYS A 44 -8.83 -12.14 -5.58
CA LYS A 44 -9.46 -11.11 -4.75
C LYS A 44 -10.98 -11.30 -4.65
N THR A 45 -11.49 -11.22 -3.42
CA THR A 45 -12.92 -11.38 -3.07
C THR A 45 -13.67 -10.04 -2.93
N SER A 46 -12.99 -8.89 -3.10
CA SER A 46 -13.58 -7.55 -2.94
C SER A 46 -13.28 -6.66 -4.14
N SER A 47 -14.18 -5.73 -4.45
CA SER A 47 -14.10 -4.70 -5.52
C SER A 47 -12.94 -3.71 -5.38
N GLY A 48 -11.93 -4.03 -4.58
CA GLY A 48 -10.81 -3.19 -4.24
C GLY A 48 -9.66 -3.25 -5.26
N ALA A 49 -8.75 -2.27 -5.19
CA ALA A 49 -7.56 -2.25 -6.05
C ALA A 49 -6.32 -2.82 -5.37
N THR A 50 -5.30 -3.14 -6.18
CA THR A 50 -3.99 -3.53 -5.67
C THR A 50 -2.97 -2.44 -5.95
N ILE A 51 -2.18 -2.09 -4.94
CA ILE A 51 -1.05 -1.17 -5.07
C ILE A 51 0.22 -1.92 -4.70
N ALA A 52 1.25 -1.84 -5.54
CA ALA A 52 2.59 -2.28 -5.17
C ALA A 52 3.40 -1.09 -4.65
N ILE A 53 4.01 -1.26 -3.48
CA ILE A 53 4.87 -0.27 -2.81
C ILE A 53 6.25 -0.89 -2.62
N GLU A 54 7.29 -0.15 -2.97
CA GLU A 54 8.67 -0.50 -2.71
C GLU A 54 9.23 0.43 -1.64
N THR A 55 9.82 -0.14 -0.59
CA THR A 55 10.39 0.62 0.52
C THR A 55 11.90 0.77 0.39
N ALA A 56 12.42 1.93 0.83
CA ALA A 56 13.85 2.23 0.84
C ALA A 56 14.64 1.34 1.82
N THR A 57 13.96 0.71 2.76
CA THR A 57 14.56 -0.08 3.85
C THR A 57 13.82 -1.39 4.06
N GLU A 58 14.54 -2.46 4.36
CA GLU A 58 13.99 -3.76 4.80
C GLU A 58 13.49 -3.76 6.26
N ALA A 59 13.60 -2.63 6.96
CA ALA A 59 13.31 -2.55 8.40
C ALA A 59 11.82 -2.55 8.72
N ILE A 60 10.95 -2.30 7.74
CA ILE A 60 9.51 -2.18 7.96
C ILE A 60 8.80 -3.51 7.69
N SER A 61 8.06 -3.99 8.69
CA SER A 61 7.23 -5.19 8.54
C SER A 61 5.93 -4.88 7.78
N ALA A 62 5.32 -5.88 7.14
CA ALA A 62 4.02 -5.70 6.48
C ALA A 62 2.92 -5.25 7.46
N ALA A 63 3.01 -5.66 8.73
CA ALA A 63 2.08 -5.26 9.79
C ALA A 63 2.26 -3.79 10.18
N GLU A 64 3.50 -3.33 10.39
CA GLU A 64 3.78 -1.91 10.63
C GLU A 64 3.38 -1.04 9.45
N LEU A 65 3.70 -1.46 8.22
CA LEU A 65 3.32 -0.71 7.02
C LEU A 65 1.80 -0.57 6.93
N LYS A 66 1.04 -1.64 7.25
CA LYS A 66 -0.43 -1.61 7.28
C LYS A 66 -0.94 -0.65 8.34
N GLN A 67 -0.35 -0.66 9.53
CA GLN A 67 -0.73 0.24 10.61
C GLN A 67 -0.46 1.69 10.20
N GLN A 68 0.75 2.02 9.77
CA GLN A 68 1.14 3.39 9.42
C GLN A 68 0.30 3.95 8.26
N LEU A 69 -0.03 3.13 7.27
CA LEU A 69 -0.89 3.55 6.16
C LEU A 69 -2.32 3.79 6.59
N ASN A 70 -2.88 2.97 7.47
CA ASN A 70 -4.22 3.21 8.02
C ASN A 70 -4.23 4.38 9.02
N GLU A 71 -3.14 4.65 9.74
CA GLU A 71 -3.00 5.83 10.59
C GLU A 71 -2.90 7.11 9.74
N TYR A 72 -2.09 7.09 8.68
CA TYR A 72 -1.91 8.22 7.77
C TYR A 72 -3.16 8.49 6.92
N GLY A 73 -3.74 7.45 6.33
CA GLY A 73 -4.93 7.54 5.49
C GLY A 73 -6.25 7.55 6.27
N GLY A 74 -6.21 7.27 7.57
CA GLY A 74 -7.40 7.08 8.39
C GLY A 74 -8.39 6.09 7.79
N CYS A 75 -9.68 6.41 7.88
CA CYS A 75 -10.75 5.64 7.27
C CYS A 75 -10.73 5.62 5.73
N MET A 76 -9.87 6.42 5.07
CA MET A 76 -9.87 6.56 3.61
C MET A 76 -9.17 5.41 2.89
N TYR A 77 -8.14 4.79 3.50
CA TYR A 77 -7.36 3.77 2.79
C TYR A 77 -7.96 2.38 2.90
N GLN A 78 -8.66 2.07 3.99
CA GLN A 78 -9.27 0.76 4.26
C GLN A 78 -8.38 -0.41 3.80
N VAL A 79 -7.11 -0.42 4.21
CA VAL A 79 -6.16 -1.43 3.76
C VAL A 79 -6.59 -2.78 4.33
N VAL A 80 -7.03 -3.69 3.47
CA VAL A 80 -7.55 -5.02 3.84
C VAL A 80 -6.38 -5.93 4.18
N SER A 81 -5.40 -6.00 3.29
CA SER A 81 -4.23 -6.87 3.42
C SER A 81 -2.98 -6.23 2.84
N ILE A 82 -1.83 -6.57 3.42
CA ILE A 82 -0.50 -6.27 2.87
C ILE A 82 0.29 -7.57 2.83
N ILE A 83 0.84 -7.91 1.66
CA ILE A 83 1.63 -9.12 1.42
C ILE A 83 3.01 -8.68 0.93
N LYS A 84 4.08 -9.22 1.52
CA LYS A 84 5.44 -9.03 1.01
C LYS A 84 5.65 -9.92 -0.21
N SER A 85 6.05 -9.33 -1.35
CA SER A 85 6.40 -10.04 -2.59
C SER A 85 7.85 -10.50 -2.60
#